data_AF-A0A3Q8WUW4-F1
#
_entry.id   AF-A0A3Q8WUW4-F1
#
_cell.length_a   1.000
_cell.length_b   1.000
_cell.length_c   1.000
_cell.angle_alpha   90.00
_cell.angle_beta   90.00
_cell.angle_gamma   90.00
#
_symmetry.space_group_name_H-M   'P 1'
#
loop_
_entity.id
_entity.type
_entity.pdbx_description
1 polymer ?
#
loop_
_entity_poly.entity_id
_entity_poly.type
_entity_poly.pdbx_seq_one_letter_code
_entity_poly.pdbx_strand_id
1 'polypeptide(L)'
;MTSDDFYGAVRSHLRGRSPQALADLRDLLDSGVHPDDLGDPAEYAAMVSDSDSAQPVSYGRVWDPADPSIFVRRVIGLGWDVNLAAIAVRLGWMRPDDLDADVLSSAPAEAMRVTKALPLAGAALAVAASAAAAACSDGRLPSGWDLAFRPNRFSGRFGALAPGVAFSAGAALWAARATERGDQLARGVYASSLAFLGAGVSILALRSTRLSDRPQPIAGVTALFIGPAAAGLAAGLIPVRAGLRAAWKEAGLRG
;
A
#
# COMPACT_ATOMS: atom_id res chain seq x y z
N MET A 1 13.86 -6.62 39.27
CA MET A 1 12.56 -6.83 38.59
C MET A 1 12.73 -7.97 37.60
N THR A 2 11.74 -8.83 37.33
CA THR A 2 11.92 -9.92 36.35
C THR A 2 11.77 -9.41 34.91
N SER A 3 12.31 -10.14 33.93
CA SER A 3 12.20 -9.77 32.50
C SER A 3 10.74 -9.71 32.04
N ASP A 4 9.89 -10.62 32.52
CA ASP A 4 8.46 -10.62 32.19
C ASP A 4 7.71 -9.45 32.84
N ASP A 5 8.09 -9.07 34.07
CA ASP A 5 7.53 -7.89 34.75
C ASP A 5 7.90 -6.58 34.03
N PHE A 6 9.17 -6.46 33.61
CA PHE A 6 9.65 -5.29 32.87
C PHE A 6 8.95 -5.16 31.51
N TYR A 7 8.88 -6.27 30.75
CA TYR A 7 8.18 -6.32 29.48
C TYR A 7 6.69 -5.95 29.64
N GLY A 8 6.03 -6.46 30.69
CA GLY A 8 4.65 -6.12 31.01
C GLY A 8 4.46 -4.63 31.33
N ALA A 9 5.38 -4.05 32.10
CA ALA A 9 5.36 -2.63 32.46
C ALA A 9 5.56 -1.72 31.24
N VAL A 10 6.57 -1.98 30.41
CA VAL A 10 6.82 -1.23 29.16
C VAL A 10 5.62 -1.33 28.21
N ARG A 11 5.06 -2.54 28.03
CA ARG A 11 3.84 -2.75 27.22
C ARG A 11 2.65 -1.94 27.73
N SER A 12 2.51 -1.83 29.05
CA SER A 12 1.43 -1.05 29.67
C SER A 12 1.59 0.45 29.43
N HIS A 13 2.83 0.97 29.49
CA HIS A 13 3.14 2.38 29.21
C HIS A 13 2.96 2.73 27.74
N LEU A 14 3.38 1.84 26.83
CA LEU A 14 3.17 2.00 25.39
C LEU A 14 1.69 1.87 24.98
N ARG A 15 0.83 1.27 25.83
CA ARG A 15 -0.62 1.06 25.56
C ARG A 15 -0.88 0.41 24.19
N GLY A 16 0.00 -0.48 23.74
CA GLY A 16 -0.09 -1.15 22.45
C GLY A 16 0.41 -0.34 21.24
N ARG A 17 1.04 0.82 21.46
CA ARG A 17 1.83 1.52 20.44
C ARG A 17 3.20 0.83 20.27
N SER A 18 3.82 1.00 19.11
CA SER A 18 5.18 0.49 18.81
C SER A 18 5.37 -1.03 18.98
N PRO A 19 4.58 -1.87 18.27
CA PRO A 19 4.65 -3.34 18.39
C PRO A 19 6.01 -3.92 17.97
N GLN A 20 6.74 -3.24 17.09
CA GLN A 20 8.09 -3.62 16.69
C GLN A 20 9.08 -3.43 17.85
N ALA A 21 9.03 -2.29 18.55
CA ALA A 21 9.87 -2.04 19.71
C ALA A 21 9.61 -3.02 20.86
N LEU A 22 8.36 -3.47 21.03
CA LEU A 22 8.05 -4.55 21.97
C LEU A 22 8.64 -5.89 21.53
N ALA A 23 8.63 -6.20 20.24
CA ALA A 23 9.27 -7.41 19.71
C ALA A 23 10.79 -7.37 19.93
N ASP A 24 11.43 -6.24 19.64
CA ASP A 24 12.87 -6.06 19.81
C ASP A 24 13.27 -6.07 21.30
N LEU A 25 12.46 -5.47 22.18
CA LEU A 25 12.65 -5.57 23.63
C LEU A 25 12.54 -7.02 24.11
N ARG A 26 11.60 -7.79 23.57
CA ARG A 26 11.46 -9.21 23.93
C ARG A 26 12.71 -9.99 23.52
N ASP A 27 13.24 -9.73 22.33
CA ASP A 27 14.45 -10.36 21.83
C ASP A 27 15.68 -10.01 22.68
N LEU A 28 15.81 -8.76 23.12
CA LEU A 28 16.87 -8.32 24.03
C LEU A 28 16.81 -9.05 25.37
N LEU A 29 15.63 -9.15 25.98
CA LEU A 29 15.44 -9.85 27.25
C LEU A 29 15.69 -11.35 27.12
N ASP A 30 15.23 -11.97 26.02
CA ASP A 30 15.44 -13.40 25.74
C ASP A 30 16.93 -13.68 25.40
N SER A 31 17.68 -12.70 24.89
CA SER A 31 19.14 -12.78 24.67
C SER A 31 19.97 -12.62 25.96
N GLY A 32 19.32 -12.35 27.09
CA GLY A 32 19.96 -12.29 28.41
C GLY A 32 20.33 -10.89 28.90
N VAL A 33 19.83 -9.82 28.27
CA VAL A 33 19.97 -8.45 28.80
C VAL A 33 19.13 -8.30 30.06
N HIS A 34 19.73 -7.82 31.14
CA HIS A 34 19.01 -7.67 32.41
C HIS A 34 18.17 -6.38 32.42
N PRO A 35 16.94 -6.40 32.97
CA PRO A 35 16.07 -5.23 33.05
C PRO A 35 16.72 -4.02 33.73
N ASP A 36 17.61 -4.26 34.69
CA ASP A 36 18.29 -3.20 35.44
C ASP A 36 19.27 -2.40 34.55
N ASP A 37 19.74 -2.99 33.44
CA ASP A 37 20.59 -2.32 32.44
C ASP A 37 19.79 -1.41 31.49
N LEU A 38 18.47 -1.60 31.43
CA LEU A 38 17.55 -0.86 30.55
C LEU A 38 16.91 0.35 31.25
N GLY A 39 17.10 0.50 32.56
CA GLY A 39 16.58 1.61 33.35
C GLY A 39 15.13 1.45 33.78
N ASP A 40 14.48 2.57 34.11
CA ASP A 40 13.07 2.57 34.52
C ASP A 40 12.15 2.25 33.31
N PRO A 41 11.16 1.35 33.44
CA PRO A 41 10.30 0.97 32.33
C PRO A 41 9.45 2.11 31.76
N ALA A 42 9.12 3.15 32.54
CA ALA A 42 8.42 4.32 32.03
C ALA A 42 9.36 5.23 31.24
N GLU A 43 10.60 5.42 31.73
CA GLU A 43 11.64 6.16 31.00
C GLU A 43 12.06 5.44 29.72
N TYR A 44 12.22 4.12 29.76
CA TYR A 44 12.49 3.30 28.56
C TYR A 44 11.34 3.40 27.56
N ALA A 45 10.08 3.30 28.02
CA ALA A 45 8.92 3.45 27.14
C ALA A 45 8.82 4.87 26.54
N ALA A 46 9.18 5.91 27.31
CA ALA A 46 9.24 7.29 26.84
C ALA A 46 10.37 7.47 25.82
N MET A 47 11.57 6.97 26.10
CA MET A 47 12.71 6.97 25.19
C MET A 47 12.38 6.24 23.90
N VAL A 48 11.77 5.06 23.96
CA VAL A 48 11.32 4.31 22.78
C VAL A 48 10.27 5.12 22.02
N SER A 49 9.31 5.75 22.69
CA SER A 49 8.29 6.58 22.03
C SER A 49 8.91 7.81 21.34
N ASP A 50 9.89 8.46 21.97
CA ASP A 50 10.64 9.59 21.39
C ASP A 50 11.54 9.12 20.24
N SER A 51 12.16 7.94 20.38
CA SER A 51 12.98 7.32 19.34
C SER A 51 12.14 6.92 18.13
N ASP A 52 10.96 6.36 18.33
CA ASP A 52 10.00 6.01 17.25
C ASP A 52 9.48 7.28 16.56
N SER A 53 9.39 8.40 17.30
CA SER A 53 9.06 9.71 16.72
C SER A 53 10.22 10.34 15.95
N ALA A 54 11.47 9.97 16.30
CA ALA A 54 12.70 10.44 15.66
C ALA A 54 13.18 9.52 14.51
N GLN A 55 12.73 8.27 14.46
CA GLN A 55 12.93 7.39 13.31
C GLN A 55 12.13 7.95 12.13
N PRO A 56 12.70 7.99 10.91
CA PRO A 56 11.92 8.30 9.72
C PRO A 56 10.75 7.33 9.68
N VAL A 57 9.53 7.87 9.76
CA VAL A 57 8.30 7.08 9.78
C VAL A 57 8.40 6.03 8.67
N SER A 58 8.43 4.74 9.01
CA SER A 58 8.61 3.72 7.97
C SER A 58 7.30 3.59 7.18
N TYR A 59 7.19 4.30 6.06
CA TYR A 59 6.02 4.35 5.19
C TYR A 59 5.79 3.04 4.38
N GLY A 60 6.42 1.93 4.80
CA GLY A 60 6.40 0.64 4.11
C GLY A 60 7.26 0.63 2.84
N ARG A 61 7.87 -0.52 2.53
CA ARG A 61 8.89 -0.63 1.46
C ARG A 61 8.41 -0.25 0.04
N VAL A 62 7.11 -0.28 -0.23
CA VAL A 62 6.56 0.12 -1.55
C VAL A 62 6.40 1.65 -1.69
N TRP A 63 6.45 2.38 -0.58
CA TRP A 63 6.35 3.84 -0.57
C TRP A 63 7.41 4.47 0.33
N ASP A 64 8.68 4.25 -0.02
CA ASP A 64 9.82 4.85 0.68
C ASP A 64 10.68 5.68 -0.29
N PRO A 65 10.56 7.02 -0.29
CA PRO A 65 11.34 7.86 -1.20
C PRO A 65 12.83 7.96 -0.80
N ALA A 66 13.19 7.62 0.44
CA ALA A 66 14.56 7.63 0.91
C ALA A 66 15.35 6.39 0.44
N ASP A 67 14.68 5.24 0.24
CA ASP A 67 15.28 4.06 -0.40
C ASP A 67 15.34 4.22 -1.93
N PRO A 68 16.53 4.35 -2.55
CA PRO A 68 16.68 4.52 -4.00
C PRO A 68 16.41 3.23 -4.80
N SER A 69 16.20 2.10 -4.12
CA SER A 69 16.00 0.79 -4.73
C SER A 69 14.60 0.66 -5.30
N ILE A 70 14.48 0.48 -6.62
CA ILE A 70 13.18 0.20 -7.25
C ILE A 70 12.65 -1.18 -6.85
N PHE A 71 13.52 -2.18 -6.80
CA PHE A 71 13.15 -3.55 -6.44
C PHE A 71 13.54 -3.81 -4.99
N VAL A 72 12.55 -4.04 -4.14
CA VAL A 72 12.73 -4.31 -2.72
C VAL A 72 12.24 -5.72 -2.41
N ARG A 73 12.98 -6.47 -1.58
CA ARG A 73 12.58 -7.85 -1.25
C ARG A 73 11.30 -7.86 -0.40
N ARG A 74 10.39 -8.77 -0.74
CA ARG A 74 9.19 -9.03 0.08
C ARG A 74 9.59 -9.53 1.47
N VAL A 75 8.87 -9.05 2.48
CA VAL A 75 9.03 -9.53 3.87
C VAL A 75 8.36 -10.88 4.05
N ILE A 76 7.28 -11.15 3.32
CA ILE A 76 6.54 -12.42 3.36
C ILE A 76 6.52 -13.04 1.97
N GLY A 77 7.03 -14.27 1.86
CA GLY A 77 7.06 -15.06 0.64
C GLY A 77 8.27 -14.79 -0.25
N LEU A 78 8.25 -15.40 -1.44
CA LEU A 78 9.29 -15.23 -2.47
C LEU A 78 8.88 -14.12 -3.44
N GLY A 79 9.80 -13.20 -3.73
CA GLY A 79 9.63 -12.19 -4.77
C GLY A 79 10.15 -10.80 -4.42
N TRP A 80 9.89 -9.89 -5.35
CA TRP A 80 10.24 -8.48 -5.24
C TRP A 80 8.94 -7.66 -5.23
N ASP A 81 8.91 -6.64 -4.40
CA ASP A 81 7.98 -5.54 -4.53
C ASP A 81 8.66 -4.39 -5.27
N VAL A 82 7.83 -3.50 -5.82
CA VAL A 82 8.29 -2.31 -6.53
C VAL A 82 8.08 -1.11 -5.62
N ASN A 83 9.16 -0.45 -5.24
CA ASN A 83 9.10 0.84 -4.56
C ASN A 83 8.65 1.92 -5.55
N LEU A 84 7.37 2.29 -5.47
CA LEU A 84 6.78 3.29 -6.34
C LEU A 84 7.28 4.70 -6.00
N ALA A 85 7.69 4.95 -4.75
CA ALA A 85 8.30 6.22 -4.37
C ALA A 85 9.68 6.39 -5.03
N ALA A 86 10.52 5.35 -5.08
CA ALA A 86 11.79 5.39 -5.82
C ALA A 86 11.58 5.69 -7.32
N ILE A 87 10.51 5.17 -7.94
CA ILE A 87 10.13 5.53 -9.31
C ILE A 87 9.75 7.01 -9.40
N ALA A 88 8.91 7.50 -8.49
CA ALA A 88 8.50 8.90 -8.47
C ALA A 88 9.70 9.85 -8.29
N VAL A 89 10.68 9.49 -7.46
CA VAL A 89 11.93 10.23 -7.27
C VAL A 89 12.75 10.25 -8.56
N ARG A 90 12.94 9.10 -9.21
CA ARG A 90 13.68 9.04 -10.49
C ARG A 90 13.01 9.81 -11.63
N LEU A 91 11.68 9.94 -11.60
CA LEU A 91 10.91 10.75 -12.54
C LEU A 91 10.86 12.24 -12.17
N GLY A 92 11.51 12.65 -11.06
CA GLY A 92 11.53 14.03 -10.59
C GLY A 92 10.18 14.52 -10.05
N TRP A 93 9.28 13.61 -9.69
CA TRP A 93 7.96 13.96 -9.16
C TRP A 93 7.96 14.22 -7.65
N MET A 94 9.00 13.75 -6.96
CA MET A 94 9.24 13.84 -5.52
C MET A 94 10.76 13.88 -5.28
N ARG A 95 11.20 14.47 -4.17
CA ARG A 95 12.58 14.38 -3.67
C ARG A 95 12.68 13.28 -2.58
N PRO A 96 13.87 12.72 -2.34
CA PRO A 96 14.04 11.70 -1.30
C PRO A 96 13.61 12.15 0.10
N ASP A 97 13.67 13.46 0.37
CA ASP A 97 13.36 14.13 1.64
C ASP A 97 11.96 14.76 1.70
N ASP A 98 11.13 14.60 0.66
CA ASP A 98 9.79 15.21 0.58
C ASP A 98 8.75 14.56 1.51
N LEU A 99 9.08 13.46 2.18
CA LEU A 99 8.15 12.67 2.99
C LEU A 99 8.67 12.50 4.41
N ASP A 100 8.05 13.23 5.33
CA ASP A 100 8.24 13.10 6.78
C ASP A 100 6.90 13.22 7.53
N ALA A 101 6.96 13.08 8.86
CA ALA A 101 5.78 13.11 9.72
C ALA A 101 5.05 14.47 9.64
N ASP A 102 5.81 15.55 9.56
CA ASP A 102 5.30 16.92 9.58
C ASP A 102 4.55 17.24 8.29
N VAL A 103 5.14 16.93 7.12
CA VAL A 103 4.52 17.06 5.80
C VAL A 103 3.20 16.29 5.75
N LEU A 104 3.17 15.07 6.28
CA LEU A 104 1.97 14.26 6.28
C LEU A 104 0.93 14.75 7.30
N SER A 105 1.37 15.38 8.39
CA SER A 105 0.49 16.03 9.38
C SER A 105 -0.16 17.30 8.80
N SER A 106 0.59 18.09 8.03
CA SER A 106 0.11 19.28 7.31
C SER A 106 -0.79 18.92 6.11
N ALA A 107 -0.78 17.67 5.64
CA ALA A 107 -1.64 17.24 4.53
C ALA A 107 -3.13 17.48 4.85
N PRO A 108 -3.87 18.18 3.97
CA PRO A 108 -5.31 18.38 4.13
C PRO A 108 -6.07 17.04 4.18
N ALA A 109 -7.15 16.98 4.96
CA ALA A 109 -7.97 15.78 5.09
C ALA A 109 -8.57 15.35 3.74
N GLU A 110 -8.87 16.31 2.86
CA GLU A 110 -9.32 16.10 1.48
C GLU A 110 -8.29 15.31 0.67
N ALA A 111 -7.01 15.65 0.79
CA ALA A 111 -5.95 14.97 0.08
C ALA A 111 -5.74 13.55 0.63
N MET A 112 -5.79 13.40 1.96
CA MET A 112 -5.72 12.08 2.60
C MET A 112 -6.88 11.17 2.21
N ARG A 113 -8.07 11.68 1.88
CA ARG A 113 -9.20 10.87 1.41
C ARG A 113 -8.88 10.09 0.12
N VAL A 114 -7.94 10.55 -0.69
CA VAL A 114 -7.51 9.85 -1.92
C VAL A 114 -6.99 8.44 -1.63
N THR A 115 -6.28 8.25 -0.51
CA THR A 115 -5.76 6.94 -0.08
C THR A 115 -6.85 5.89 0.14
N LYS A 116 -8.09 6.32 0.44
CA LYS A 116 -9.26 5.46 0.61
C LYS A 116 -10.14 5.44 -0.64
N ALA A 117 -10.24 6.57 -1.33
CA ALA A 117 -11.10 6.72 -2.50
C ALA A 117 -10.58 5.93 -3.72
N LEU A 118 -9.27 5.91 -3.97
CA LEU A 118 -8.70 5.20 -5.12
C LEU A 118 -8.91 3.68 -5.06
N PRO A 119 -8.63 2.98 -3.93
CA PRO A 119 -8.94 1.55 -3.83
C PRO A 119 -10.44 1.26 -4.05
N LEU A 120 -11.32 2.09 -3.50
CA LEU A 120 -12.77 1.98 -3.71
C LEU A 120 -13.16 2.15 -5.18
N ALA A 121 -12.56 3.12 -5.89
CA ALA A 121 -12.77 3.31 -7.32
C ALA A 121 -12.30 2.10 -8.13
N GLY A 122 -11.15 1.51 -7.79
CA GLY A 122 -10.66 0.27 -8.38
C GLY A 122 -11.62 -0.90 -8.17
N ALA A 123 -12.14 -1.08 -6.95
CA ALA A 123 -13.14 -2.10 -6.65
C ALA A 123 -14.46 -1.90 -7.42
N ALA A 124 -14.96 -0.67 -7.48
CA ALA A 124 -16.15 -0.33 -8.26
C ALA A 124 -15.95 -0.62 -9.76
N LEU A 125 -14.77 -0.28 -10.30
CA LEU A 125 -14.41 -0.56 -11.68
C LEU A 125 -14.34 -2.07 -11.98
N ALA A 126 -13.78 -2.87 -11.05
CA ALA A 126 -13.75 -4.33 -11.18
C ALA A 126 -15.16 -4.93 -11.23
N VAL A 127 -16.06 -4.47 -10.35
CA VAL A 127 -17.47 -4.91 -10.33
C VAL A 127 -18.18 -4.52 -11.63
N ALA A 128 -18.05 -3.26 -12.07
CA ALA A 128 -18.70 -2.77 -13.28
C ALA A 128 -18.20 -3.51 -14.53
N ALA A 129 -16.89 -3.69 -14.68
CA ALA A 129 -16.30 -4.43 -15.79
C ALA A 129 -16.71 -5.91 -15.78
N SER A 130 -16.77 -6.54 -14.60
CA SER A 130 -17.23 -7.91 -14.44
C SER A 130 -18.71 -8.09 -14.81
N ALA A 131 -19.57 -7.18 -14.36
CA ALA A 131 -20.98 -7.20 -14.70
C ALA A 131 -21.20 -7.04 -16.22
N ALA A 132 -20.48 -6.11 -16.84
CA ALA A 132 -20.49 -5.94 -18.29
C ALA A 132 -19.95 -7.18 -19.03
N ALA A 133 -18.88 -7.81 -18.54
CA ALA A 133 -18.33 -9.03 -19.13
C ALA A 133 -19.35 -10.18 -19.07
N ALA A 134 -20.00 -10.35 -17.91
CA ALA A 134 -21.04 -11.36 -17.73
C ALA A 134 -22.22 -11.15 -18.67
N ALA A 135 -22.68 -9.90 -18.82
CA ALA A 135 -23.79 -9.53 -19.69
C ALA A 135 -23.47 -9.73 -21.19
N CYS A 136 -22.22 -9.47 -21.59
CA CYS A 136 -21.76 -9.65 -22.97
C CYS A 136 -21.25 -11.07 -23.29
N SER A 137 -21.49 -12.07 -22.43
CA SER A 137 -20.97 -13.43 -22.62
C SER A 137 -22.06 -14.49 -22.66
N ASP A 138 -21.87 -15.47 -23.53
CA ASP A 138 -22.71 -16.68 -23.65
C ASP A 138 -22.42 -17.72 -22.55
N GLY A 139 -21.92 -17.28 -21.39
CA GLY A 139 -21.70 -18.12 -20.20
C GLY A 139 -20.27 -18.60 -19.98
N ARG A 140 -19.39 -18.50 -20.98
CA ARG A 140 -17.94 -18.76 -20.86
C ARG A 140 -17.15 -17.47 -21.02
N LEU A 141 -16.23 -17.23 -20.10
CA LEU A 141 -15.39 -16.04 -20.06
C LEU A 141 -13.90 -16.43 -20.02
N PRO A 142 -13.04 -15.64 -20.67
CA PRO A 142 -11.59 -15.72 -20.50
C PRO A 142 -11.22 -15.67 -19.02
N SER A 143 -10.39 -16.61 -18.61
CA SER A 143 -9.88 -16.80 -17.25
C SER A 143 -8.37 -17.00 -17.21
N GLY A 144 -7.73 -16.95 -18.38
CA GLY A 144 -6.30 -17.06 -18.55
C GLY A 144 -5.88 -16.49 -19.90
N TRP A 145 -4.69 -15.91 -19.93
CA TRP A 145 -4.09 -15.30 -21.10
C TRP A 145 -2.63 -15.76 -21.23
N ASP A 146 -2.13 -15.80 -22.47
CA ASP A 146 -0.70 -16.01 -22.72
C ASP A 146 0.10 -14.70 -22.57
N LEU A 147 1.40 -14.75 -22.88
CA LEU A 147 2.29 -13.58 -22.80
C LEU A 147 1.94 -12.46 -23.78
N ALA A 148 1.22 -12.76 -24.86
CA ALA A 148 0.70 -11.77 -25.82
C ALA A 148 -0.68 -11.25 -25.40
N PHE A 149 -1.15 -11.63 -24.22
CA PHE A 149 -2.48 -11.35 -23.70
C PHE A 149 -3.60 -11.86 -24.62
N ARG A 150 -3.35 -12.97 -25.31
CA ARG A 150 -4.39 -13.70 -26.04
C ARG A 150 -5.10 -14.66 -25.06
N PRO A 151 -6.44 -14.69 -25.04
CA PRO A 151 -7.19 -15.66 -24.24
C PRO A 151 -6.78 -17.10 -24.59
N ASN A 152 -6.38 -17.88 -23.59
CA ASN A 152 -6.00 -19.29 -23.77
C ASN A 152 -6.75 -20.25 -22.84
N ARG A 153 -7.52 -19.72 -21.88
CA ARG A 153 -8.32 -20.50 -20.94
C ARG A 153 -9.66 -19.83 -20.70
N PHE A 154 -10.74 -20.61 -20.69
CA PHE A 154 -12.10 -20.12 -20.50
C PHE A 154 -12.81 -20.87 -19.37
N SER A 155 -13.46 -20.13 -18.48
CA SER A 155 -14.18 -20.65 -17.32
C SER A 155 -15.62 -20.13 -17.30
N GLY A 156 -16.46 -20.66 -16.41
CA GLY A 156 -17.77 -20.06 -16.14
C GLY A 156 -17.64 -18.67 -15.51
N ARG A 157 -18.73 -17.90 -15.51
CA ARG A 157 -18.76 -16.50 -15.03
C ARG A 157 -18.12 -16.31 -13.65
N PHE A 158 -18.47 -17.18 -12.68
CA PHE A 158 -17.90 -17.12 -11.34
C PHE A 158 -16.39 -17.38 -11.32
N GLY A 159 -15.92 -18.44 -11.98
CA GLY A 159 -14.50 -18.78 -12.01
C GLY A 159 -13.63 -17.73 -12.71
N ALA A 160 -14.18 -17.03 -13.70
CA ALA A 160 -13.46 -16.00 -14.43
C ALA A 160 -13.43 -14.63 -13.71
N LEU A 161 -14.51 -14.26 -13.03
CA LEU A 161 -14.70 -12.88 -12.54
C LEU A 161 -14.54 -12.74 -11.01
N ALA A 162 -14.95 -13.76 -10.24
CA ALA A 162 -14.95 -13.67 -8.78
C ALA A 162 -13.55 -13.38 -8.18
N PRO A 163 -12.44 -13.96 -8.68
CA PRO A 163 -11.12 -13.66 -8.13
C PRO A 163 -10.74 -12.18 -8.23
N GLY A 164 -10.96 -11.56 -9.41
CA GLY A 164 -10.65 -10.14 -9.63
C GLY A 164 -11.48 -9.22 -8.73
N VAL A 165 -12.79 -9.47 -8.65
CA VAL A 165 -13.70 -8.71 -7.79
C VAL A 165 -13.35 -8.88 -6.31
N ALA A 166 -13.12 -10.11 -5.86
CA ALA A 166 -12.79 -10.40 -4.46
C ALA A 166 -11.47 -9.75 -4.05
N PHE A 167 -10.45 -9.80 -4.92
CA PHE A 167 -9.16 -9.18 -4.66
C PHE A 167 -9.27 -7.66 -4.57
N SER A 168 -9.99 -7.02 -5.49
CA SER A 168 -10.17 -5.57 -5.46
C SER A 168 -11.02 -5.10 -4.28
N ALA A 169 -12.10 -5.82 -3.95
CA ALA A 169 -12.93 -5.50 -2.79
C ALA A 169 -12.15 -5.68 -1.48
N GLY A 170 -11.37 -6.76 -1.34
CA GLY A 170 -10.52 -7.01 -0.19
C GLY A 170 -9.49 -5.90 0.03
N ALA A 171 -8.81 -5.47 -1.04
CA ALA A 171 -7.86 -4.36 -0.99
C ALA A 171 -8.53 -3.05 -0.54
N ALA A 172 -9.71 -2.73 -1.11
CA ALA A 172 -10.44 -1.52 -0.74
C ALA A 172 -10.93 -1.53 0.71
N LEU A 173 -11.46 -2.66 1.18
CA LEU A 173 -11.87 -2.83 2.58
C LEU A 173 -10.69 -2.73 3.54
N TRP A 174 -9.53 -3.25 3.15
CA TRP A 174 -8.30 -3.15 3.94
C TRP A 174 -7.83 -1.70 4.07
N ALA A 175 -7.83 -0.93 2.99
CA ALA A 175 -7.49 0.50 3.01
C ALA A 175 -8.51 1.38 3.76
N ALA A 176 -9.78 0.97 3.79
CA ALA A 176 -10.83 1.73 4.49
C ALA A 176 -10.66 1.72 6.03
N ARG A 177 -9.91 0.75 6.59
CA ARG A 177 -9.68 0.64 8.03
C ARG A 177 -8.97 1.89 8.57
N ALA A 178 -9.38 2.32 9.76
CA ALA A 178 -8.74 3.45 10.44
C ALA A 178 -7.33 3.07 10.90
N THR A 179 -6.37 3.94 10.60
CA THR A 179 -4.96 3.81 10.94
C THR A 179 -4.37 5.20 11.14
N GLU A 180 -3.14 5.26 11.61
CA GLU A 180 -2.33 6.48 11.58
C GLU A 180 -2.06 6.92 10.14
N ARG A 181 -1.75 8.21 9.93
CA ARG A 181 -1.65 8.78 8.58
C ARG A 181 -0.55 8.14 7.73
N GLY A 182 0.62 7.84 8.32
CA GLY A 182 1.73 7.18 7.62
C GLY A 182 1.34 5.80 7.09
N ASP A 183 0.78 4.97 7.96
CA ASP A 183 0.24 3.66 7.58
C ASP A 183 -0.93 3.79 6.59
N GLN A 184 -1.79 4.81 6.75
CA GLN A 184 -2.88 5.07 5.80
C GLN A 184 -2.36 5.36 4.39
N LEU A 185 -1.27 6.13 4.26
CA LEU A 185 -0.64 6.43 2.98
C LEU A 185 -0.10 5.15 2.35
N ALA A 186 0.71 4.39 3.09
CA ALA A 186 1.29 3.12 2.65
C ALA A 186 0.21 2.14 2.18
N ARG A 187 -0.81 1.91 3.03
CA ARG A 187 -1.95 1.04 2.71
C ARG A 187 -2.71 1.54 1.50
N GLY A 188 -2.92 2.85 1.38
CA GLY A 188 -3.58 3.45 0.23
C GLY A 188 -2.85 3.18 -1.07
N VAL A 189 -1.52 3.29 -1.09
CA VAL A 189 -0.67 2.97 -2.25
C VAL A 189 -0.82 1.50 -2.63
N TYR A 190 -0.57 0.58 -1.69
CA TYR A 190 -0.69 -0.86 -1.93
C TYR A 190 -2.09 -1.25 -2.38
N ALA A 191 -3.12 -0.83 -1.64
CA ALA A 191 -4.49 -1.19 -1.93
C ALA A 191 -4.96 -0.63 -3.27
N SER A 192 -4.51 0.56 -3.68
CA SER A 192 -4.85 1.13 -4.98
C SER A 192 -4.26 0.28 -6.09
N SER A 193 -2.98 -0.10 -6.01
CA SER A 193 -2.36 -0.97 -7.00
C SER A 193 -3.07 -2.33 -7.08
N LEU A 194 -3.37 -2.97 -5.95
CA LEU A 194 -4.06 -4.26 -5.93
C LEU A 194 -5.50 -4.17 -6.45
N ALA A 195 -6.24 -3.12 -6.06
CA ALA A 195 -7.61 -2.93 -6.51
C ALA A 195 -7.68 -2.67 -8.02
N PHE A 196 -6.78 -1.86 -8.56
CA PHE A 196 -6.70 -1.62 -9.99
C PHE A 196 -6.16 -2.82 -10.78
N LEU A 197 -5.35 -3.69 -10.16
CA LEU A 197 -4.93 -4.94 -10.78
C LEU A 197 -6.13 -5.89 -10.99
N GLY A 198 -6.97 -6.07 -9.96
CA GLY A 198 -8.20 -6.87 -10.10
C GLY A 198 -9.22 -6.24 -11.06
N ALA A 199 -9.28 -4.91 -11.12
CA ALA A 199 -10.05 -4.19 -12.13
C ALA A 199 -9.51 -4.43 -13.54
N GLY A 200 -8.18 -4.41 -13.70
CA GLY A 200 -7.50 -4.70 -14.97
C GLY A 200 -7.81 -6.09 -15.50
N VAL A 201 -7.79 -7.12 -14.64
CA VAL A 201 -8.22 -8.47 -14.99
C VAL A 201 -9.67 -8.49 -15.48
N SER A 202 -10.57 -7.80 -14.78
CA SER A 202 -12.00 -7.72 -15.14
C SER A 202 -12.22 -6.99 -16.48
N ILE A 203 -11.46 -5.91 -16.73
CA ILE A 203 -11.47 -5.16 -17.99
C ILE A 203 -10.94 -6.03 -19.14
N LEU A 204 -9.88 -6.80 -18.91
CA LEU A 204 -9.33 -7.69 -19.91
C LEU A 204 -10.31 -8.82 -20.25
N ALA A 205 -10.99 -9.40 -19.25
CA ALA A 205 -12.07 -10.36 -19.46
C ALA A 205 -13.21 -9.78 -20.31
N LEU A 206 -13.70 -8.58 -19.98
CA LEU A 206 -14.71 -7.87 -20.77
C LEU A 206 -14.22 -7.62 -22.20
N ARG A 207 -13.00 -7.14 -22.38
CA ARG A 207 -12.48 -6.80 -23.70
C ARG A 207 -12.27 -8.03 -24.56
N SER A 208 -11.86 -9.14 -23.96
CA SER A 208 -11.70 -10.43 -24.63
C SER A 208 -13.02 -11.09 -25.01
N THR A 209 -14.19 -10.70 -24.46
CA THR A 209 -15.48 -11.17 -25.01
C THR A 209 -15.75 -10.64 -26.41
N ARG A 210 -15.18 -9.48 -26.76
CA ARG A 210 -15.36 -8.82 -28.07
C ARG A 210 -14.27 -9.18 -29.08
N LEU A 211 -13.16 -9.73 -28.62
CA LEU A 211 -11.91 -9.90 -29.37
C LEU A 211 -11.26 -11.26 -29.04
N SER A 212 -12.08 -12.31 -28.93
CA SER A 212 -11.73 -13.62 -28.33
C SER A 212 -10.45 -14.27 -28.84
N ASP A 213 -10.07 -14.01 -30.10
CA ASP A 213 -8.92 -14.64 -30.75
C ASP A 213 -7.74 -13.70 -31.03
N ARG A 214 -7.85 -12.42 -30.71
CA ARG A 214 -6.79 -11.45 -31.05
C ARG A 214 -5.84 -11.22 -29.87
N PRO A 215 -4.51 -11.14 -30.12
CA PRO A 215 -3.57 -10.70 -29.11
C PRO A 215 -3.88 -9.25 -28.72
N GLN A 216 -3.70 -8.91 -27.45
CA GLN A 216 -4.04 -7.57 -26.92
C GLN A 216 -2.93 -7.00 -26.02
N PRO A 217 -1.67 -6.94 -26.50
CA PRO A 217 -0.53 -6.64 -25.65
C PRO A 217 -0.63 -5.27 -24.99
N ILE A 218 -1.05 -4.24 -25.73
CA ILE A 218 -1.22 -2.89 -25.20
C ILE A 218 -2.29 -2.87 -24.10
N ALA A 219 -3.42 -3.54 -24.33
CA ALA A 219 -4.51 -3.59 -23.35
C ALA A 219 -4.09 -4.37 -22.09
N GLY A 220 -3.40 -5.50 -22.26
CA GLY A 220 -2.90 -6.31 -21.15
C GLY A 220 -1.85 -5.59 -20.31
N VAL A 221 -0.84 -4.98 -20.95
CA VAL A 221 0.19 -4.19 -20.27
C VAL A 221 -0.44 -3.00 -19.53
N THR A 222 -1.38 -2.32 -20.17
CA THR A 222 -2.06 -1.18 -19.54
C THR A 222 -2.90 -1.61 -18.33
N ALA A 223 -3.70 -2.67 -18.49
CA ALA A 223 -4.62 -3.14 -17.46
C ALA A 223 -3.90 -3.77 -16.26
N LEU A 224 -2.84 -4.55 -16.49
CA LEU A 224 -2.19 -5.32 -15.42
C LEU A 224 -0.95 -4.66 -14.81
N PHE A 225 -0.35 -3.66 -15.47
CA PHE A 225 0.89 -3.04 -14.98
C PHE A 225 0.76 -1.53 -14.85
N ILE A 226 0.44 -0.83 -15.96
CA ILE A 226 0.45 0.64 -15.97
C ILE A 226 -0.67 1.21 -15.09
N GLY A 227 -1.90 0.71 -15.22
CA GLY A 227 -3.04 1.15 -14.42
C GLY A 227 -2.81 0.97 -12.90
N PRO A 228 -2.43 -0.24 -12.45
CA PRO A 228 -2.07 -0.50 -11.05
C PRO A 228 -0.96 0.39 -10.51
N ALA A 229 0.13 0.57 -11.27
CA ALA A 229 1.24 1.43 -10.87
C ALA A 229 0.82 2.89 -10.78
N ALA A 230 0.09 3.40 -11.77
CA ALA A 230 -0.42 4.77 -11.80
C ALA A 230 -1.38 5.05 -10.63
N ALA A 231 -2.25 4.09 -10.28
CA ALA A 231 -3.15 4.22 -9.15
C ALA A 231 -2.38 4.27 -7.81
N GLY A 232 -1.38 3.41 -7.63
CA GLY A 232 -0.51 3.45 -6.44
C GLY A 232 0.27 4.76 -6.34
N LEU A 233 0.87 5.20 -7.44
CA LEU A 233 1.58 6.48 -7.52
C LEU A 233 0.66 7.66 -7.21
N ALA A 234 -0.58 7.67 -7.71
CA ALA A 234 -1.55 8.73 -7.41
C ALA A 234 -1.93 8.74 -5.93
N ALA A 235 -2.14 7.56 -5.32
CA ALA A 235 -2.47 7.43 -3.92
C ALA A 235 -1.35 7.93 -2.99
N GLY A 236 -0.09 7.84 -3.43
CA GLY A 236 1.06 8.33 -2.69
C GLY A 236 1.38 9.80 -2.98
N LEU A 237 1.45 10.21 -4.24
CA LEU A 237 1.87 11.57 -4.64
C LEU A 237 0.86 12.65 -4.25
N ILE A 238 -0.43 12.37 -4.33
CA ILE A 238 -1.45 13.40 -4.09
C ILE A 238 -1.42 13.89 -2.64
N PRO A 239 -1.45 13.01 -1.61
CA PRO A 239 -1.33 13.43 -0.22
C PRO A 239 -0.01 14.15 0.08
N VAL A 240 1.12 13.62 -0.40
CA VAL A 240 2.45 14.20 -0.13
C VAL A 240 2.58 15.59 -0.73
N ARG A 241 2.21 15.77 -2.00
CA ARG A 241 2.24 17.09 -2.65
C ARG A 241 1.28 18.08 -1.99
N ALA A 242 0.14 17.62 -1.49
CA ALA A 242 -0.78 18.47 -0.76
C ALA A 242 -0.21 18.88 0.62
N GLY A 243 0.46 17.96 1.31
CA GLY A 243 1.19 18.21 2.55
C GLY A 243 2.30 19.24 2.38
N LEU A 244 3.19 19.05 1.39
CA LEU A 244 4.27 20.00 1.10
C LEU A 244 3.73 21.40 0.81
N ARG A 245 2.68 21.51 -0.01
CA ARG A 245 2.04 22.79 -0.32
C ARG A 245 1.40 23.44 0.91
N ALA A 246 0.90 22.66 1.86
CA ALA A 246 0.34 23.18 3.10
C ALA A 246 1.46 23.67 4.03
N ALA A 247 2.50 22.85 4.22
CA ALA A 247 3.67 23.20 5.05
C ALA A 247 4.38 24.47 4.54
N TRP A 248 4.56 24.62 3.22
CA TRP A 248 5.16 25.84 2.65
C TRP A 248 4.33 27.09 2.89
N LYS A 249 2.99 26.97 2.84
CA LYS A 249 2.09 28.08 3.16
C LYS A 249 2.20 28.48 4.63
N GLU A 250 2.31 27.52 5.54
CA GLU A 250 2.50 27.75 6.97
C GLU A 250 3.85 28.43 7.24
N ALA A 251 4.90 28.06 6.51
CA ALA A 251 6.23 28.67 6.59
C ALA A 251 6.35 30.04 5.91
N GLY A 252 5.29 30.56 5.27
CA GLY A 252 5.32 31.82 4.53
C GLY A 252 6.12 31.78 3.23
N LEU A 253 6.56 30.60 2.80
CA LEU A 253 7.26 30.39 1.54
C LEU A 253 6.21 30.19 0.43
N ARG A 254 5.98 31.23 -0.37
CA ARG A 254 5.12 31.11 -1.56
C ARG A 254 5.84 30.27 -2.61
N GLY A 255 5.34 29.06 -2.86
CA GLY A 255 5.60 28.28 -4.07
C GLY A 255 4.74 28.72 -5.24
#